data_AF-A0A9W9GHG1-F1
#
_entry.id   AF-A0A9W9GHG1-F1
#
_cell.length_a   1.000
_cell.length_b   1.000
_cell.length_c   1.000
_cell.angle_alpha   90.00
_cell.angle_beta   90.00
_cell.angle_gamma   90.00
#
_symmetry.space_group_name_H-M   'P 1'
#
loop_
_entity.id
_entity.type
_entity.pdbx_description
1 polymer ?
#
loop_
_entity_poly.entity_id
_entity_poly.type
_entity_poly.pdbx_seq_one_letter_code
_entity_poly.pdbx_strand_id
1 'polypeptide(L)'
;MDPGPTRTIASCDSVSDLLQQLLDGNSDTHLIVCATKAEFLVQLTAAIRSQRADPNAATSHDLLTKTIGLLARSSKIRLAFCPSLESLRAYLAIFNPAGGVATGNGRRSHDQELLAVLNMMALHVATSEFSAQGLSRTLASAVEAGSRAGMHLRLYECSNALDHSSADWGEKLWEANVPLLNGSVRIRGDESTWGKRGITLKRVAERWFEFDQDY
;
A
#
# COMPACT_ATOMS: atom_id res chain seq x y z
N MET A 1 23.00 -15.23 -10.35
CA MET A 1 21.57 -15.05 -10.69
C MET A 1 21.12 -13.82 -9.92
N ASP A 2 20.71 -12.76 -10.62
CA ASP A 2 20.02 -11.65 -9.93
C ASP A 2 18.73 -12.20 -9.33
N PRO A 3 18.40 -11.90 -8.06
CA PRO A 3 17.09 -12.21 -7.54
C PRO A 3 16.06 -11.46 -8.40
N GLY A 4 15.05 -12.17 -8.90
CA GLY A 4 13.97 -11.54 -9.67
C GLY A 4 13.18 -10.51 -8.85
N PRO A 5 12.22 -9.81 -9.47
CA PRO A 5 11.40 -8.81 -8.78
C PRO A 5 10.71 -9.41 -7.55
N THR A 6 10.92 -8.80 -6.38
CA THR A 6 10.35 -9.26 -5.11
C THR A 6 8.93 -8.73 -4.91
N ARG A 7 8.16 -9.43 -4.08
CA ARG A 7 6.75 -9.13 -3.79
C ARG A 7 6.55 -9.18 -2.29
N THR A 8 6.57 -8.02 -1.64
CA THR A 8 6.55 -7.93 -0.18
C THR A 8 5.34 -7.16 0.34
N ILE A 9 4.95 -7.45 1.57
CA ILE A 9 4.00 -6.66 2.36
C ILE A 9 4.77 -6.09 3.55
N ALA A 10 4.65 -4.78 3.75
CA ALA A 10 5.19 -4.08 4.91
C ALA A 10 4.05 -3.39 5.67
N SER A 11 4.12 -3.40 7.00
CA SER A 11 3.31 -2.55 7.86
C SER A 11 3.92 -1.15 7.93
N CYS A 12 3.07 -0.14 8.08
CA CYS A 12 3.49 1.21 8.42
C CYS A 12 2.59 1.74 9.53
N ASP A 13 3.17 2.37 10.54
CA ASP A 13 2.37 2.96 11.61
C ASP A 13 1.50 4.10 11.09
N SER A 14 2.05 4.91 10.18
CA SER A 14 1.34 6.01 9.56
C SER A 14 1.80 6.31 8.13
N VAL A 15 0.99 7.10 7.42
CA VAL A 15 1.31 7.55 6.06
C VAL A 15 2.54 8.46 6.04
N SER A 16 2.81 9.24 7.10
CA SER A 16 4.04 10.05 7.17
C SER A 16 5.29 9.17 7.27
N ASP A 17 5.23 8.09 8.05
CA ASP A 17 6.37 7.17 8.20
C ASP A 17 6.69 6.46 6.89
N LEU A 18 5.65 6.02 6.16
CA LEU A 18 5.81 5.48 4.82
C LEU A 18 6.49 6.47 3.87
N LEU A 19 6.02 7.72 3.83
CA LEU A 19 6.63 8.73 2.95
C LEU A 19 8.10 8.98 3.33
N GLN A 20 8.43 8.98 4.62
CA GLN A 20 9.80 9.12 5.07
C GLN A 20 10.66 7.93 4.65
N GLN A 21 10.19 6.68 4.85
CA GLN A 21 10.86 5.47 4.38
C GLN A 21 11.12 5.50 2.86
N LEU A 22 10.14 5.92 2.06
CA LEU A 22 10.29 6.02 0.61
C LEU A 22 11.26 7.13 0.19
N LEU A 23 11.28 8.25 0.93
CA LEU A 23 12.19 9.37 0.67
C LEU A 23 13.62 9.09 1.12
N ASP A 24 13.83 8.26 2.12
CA ASP A 24 15.16 7.81 2.56
C ASP A 24 15.69 6.69 1.66
N GLY A 25 14.79 5.97 1.01
CA GLY A 25 15.10 5.07 -0.10
C GLY A 25 15.71 5.78 -1.31
N ASN A 26 16.46 5.02 -2.12
CA ASN A 26 17.08 5.54 -3.35
C ASN A 26 16.33 5.13 -4.64
N SER A 27 15.19 4.45 -4.49
CA SER A 27 14.44 3.85 -5.58
C SER A 27 13.53 4.83 -6.32
N ASP A 28 13.47 4.70 -7.64
CA ASP A 28 12.44 5.34 -8.47
C ASP A 28 11.09 4.67 -8.17
N THR A 29 10.22 5.38 -7.47
CA THR A 29 9.01 4.81 -6.88
C THR A 29 7.76 5.27 -7.63
N HIS A 30 6.88 4.34 -7.97
CA HIS A 30 5.48 4.62 -8.30
C HIS A 30 4.62 4.25 -7.11
N LEU A 31 4.09 5.24 -6.41
CA LEU A 31 3.19 5.05 -5.30
C LEU A 31 1.73 5.22 -5.75
N ILE A 32 1.00 4.11 -5.75
CA ILE A 32 -0.45 4.07 -5.94
C ILE A 32 -1.10 4.22 -4.57
N VAL A 33 -1.88 5.27 -4.38
CA VAL A 33 -2.64 5.55 -3.17
C VAL A 33 -4.08 5.12 -3.38
N CYS A 34 -4.55 4.14 -2.60
CA CYS A 34 -5.92 3.62 -2.66
C CYS A 34 -6.93 4.52 -1.92
N ALA A 35 -6.94 5.81 -2.27
CA ALA A 35 -7.82 6.83 -1.72
C ALA A 35 -7.90 8.02 -2.69
N THR A 36 -8.78 8.98 -2.42
CA THR A 36 -8.70 10.29 -3.09
C THR A 36 -7.49 11.09 -2.60
N LYS A 37 -7.05 12.06 -3.40
CA LYS A 37 -6.02 13.02 -2.99
C LYS A 37 -6.42 13.79 -1.72
N ALA A 38 -7.69 14.15 -1.58
CA ALA A 38 -8.19 14.88 -0.42
C ALA A 38 -8.07 14.04 0.86
N GLU A 39 -8.55 12.80 0.85
CA GLU A 39 -8.46 11.88 1.98
C GLU A 39 -7.01 11.62 2.37
N PHE A 40 -6.13 11.38 1.40
CA PHE A 40 -4.71 11.19 1.63
C PHE A 40 -4.06 12.40 2.33
N LEU A 41 -4.35 13.63 1.87
CA LEU A 41 -3.80 14.84 2.49
C LEU A 41 -4.34 15.07 3.91
N VAL A 42 -5.59 14.73 4.17
CA VAL A 42 -6.18 14.78 5.51
C VAL A 42 -5.49 13.79 6.44
N GLN A 43 -5.33 12.53 6.00
CA GLN A 43 -4.61 11.48 6.75
C GLN A 43 -3.16 11.89 7.04
N LEU A 44 -2.43 12.37 6.03
CA LEU A 44 -1.06 12.85 6.18
C LEU A 44 -0.96 14.00 7.17
N THR A 45 -1.88 14.97 7.09
CA THR A 45 -1.90 16.11 8.02
C THR A 45 -2.19 15.67 9.46
N ALA A 46 -3.09 14.71 9.64
CA ALA A 46 -3.39 14.12 10.94
C ALA A 46 -2.16 13.40 11.51
N ALA A 47 -1.50 12.55 10.70
CA ALA A 47 -0.30 11.81 11.11
C ALA A 47 0.84 12.75 11.55
N ILE A 48 1.15 13.78 10.75
CA ILE A 48 2.18 14.78 11.06
C ILE A 48 1.88 15.51 12.38
N ARG A 49 0.60 15.82 12.64
CA ARG A 49 0.19 16.51 13.88
C ARG A 49 0.29 15.60 15.10
N SER A 50 -0.10 14.33 14.96
CA SER A 50 0.00 13.34 16.04
C SER A 50 1.45 13.12 16.48
N GLN A 51 2.40 13.05 15.55
CA GLN A 51 3.84 12.95 15.88
C GLN A 51 4.35 14.18 16.65
N ARG A 52 3.88 15.38 16.30
CA ARG A 52 4.26 16.62 17.00
C ARG A 52 3.68 16.74 18.41
N ALA A 53 2.59 16.04 18.71
CA ALA A 53 1.97 16.07 20.02
C ALA A 53 2.75 15.25 21.07
N ASP A 54 3.70 14.41 20.63
CA ASP A 54 4.63 13.72 21.53
C ASP A 54 5.63 14.74 22.12
N PRO A 55 5.67 14.93 23.45
CA PRO A 55 6.56 15.88 24.11
C PRO A 55 8.06 15.61 23.89
N ASN A 56 8.43 14.41 23.43
CA ASN A 56 9.81 14.05 23.09
C ASN A 56 10.13 14.18 21.59
N ALA A 57 9.14 14.46 20.73
CA ALA A 57 9.37 14.57 19.30
C ALA A 57 10.02 15.91 18.90
N ALA A 58 10.84 15.87 17.86
CA ALA A 58 11.47 17.07 17.30
C ALA A 58 10.40 18.11 16.91
N THR A 59 10.70 19.39 17.14
CA THR A 59 9.77 20.51 16.87
C THR A 59 9.42 20.68 15.39
N SER A 60 10.15 20.02 14.48
CA SER A 60 9.92 20.02 13.05
C SER A 60 9.98 18.60 12.50
N HIS A 61 8.97 18.22 11.73
CA HIS A 61 8.89 16.91 11.08
C HIS A 61 9.75 16.90 9.81
N ASP A 62 10.55 15.84 9.62
CA ASP A 62 11.54 15.75 8.53
C ASP A 62 10.93 15.93 7.12
N LEU A 63 9.70 15.47 6.90
CA LEU A 63 8.95 15.67 5.66
C LEU A 63 8.72 17.15 5.31
N LEU A 64 8.70 18.04 6.31
CA LEU A 64 8.50 19.47 6.13
C LEU A 64 9.81 20.25 6.04
N THR A 65 10.95 19.59 6.26
CA THR A 65 12.27 20.22 6.15
C THR A 65 12.60 20.47 4.68
N LYS A 66 12.61 21.73 4.28
CA LYS A 66 12.86 22.15 2.89
C LYS A 66 14.33 22.06 2.52
N THR A 67 14.85 20.84 2.32
CA THR A 67 16.21 20.64 1.79
C THR A 67 16.18 20.30 0.30
N ILE A 68 17.22 20.72 -0.43
CA ILE A 68 17.39 20.36 -1.85
C ILE A 68 17.50 18.84 -2.03
N GLY A 69 18.10 18.14 -1.07
CA GLY A 69 18.18 16.68 -1.05
C GLY A 69 16.79 16.04 -0.97
N LEU A 70 15.92 16.53 -0.09
CA LEU A 70 14.55 16.02 0.03
C LEU A 70 13.74 16.26 -1.25
N LEU A 71 13.86 17.43 -1.87
CA LEU A 71 13.20 17.73 -3.14
C LEU A 71 13.70 16.81 -4.28
N ALA A 72 15.01 16.57 -4.34
CA ALA A 72 15.61 15.66 -5.32
C ALA A 72 15.20 14.19 -5.11
N ARG A 73 14.95 13.77 -3.86
CA ARG A 73 14.41 12.43 -3.56
C ARG A 73 12.91 12.35 -3.83
N SER A 74 12.15 13.39 -3.50
CA SER A 74 10.72 13.47 -3.79
C SER A 74 10.41 13.43 -5.27
N SER A 75 11.28 13.97 -6.14
CA SER A 75 11.06 13.94 -7.59
C SER A 75 11.14 12.54 -8.20
N LYS A 76 11.72 11.57 -7.46
CA LYS A 76 11.75 10.15 -7.84
C LYS A 76 10.46 9.40 -7.50
N ILE A 77 9.56 10.01 -6.73
CA ILE A 77 8.28 9.41 -6.32
C ILE A 77 7.16 9.95 -7.21
N ARG A 78 6.65 9.09 -8.09
CA ARG A 78 5.45 9.34 -8.90
C ARG A 78 4.21 8.87 -8.14
N LEU A 79 3.16 9.69 -8.11
CA LEU A 79 1.92 9.40 -7.39
C LEU A 79 0.77 9.11 -8.35
N ALA A 80 -0.06 8.13 -8.00
CA ALA A 80 -1.37 7.90 -8.60
C ALA A 80 -2.42 7.71 -7.49
N PHE A 81 -3.64 8.19 -7.72
CA PHE A 81 -4.74 8.07 -6.76
C PHE A 81 -5.85 7.22 -7.36
N CYS A 82 -6.19 6.13 -6.67
CA CYS A 82 -7.19 5.15 -7.09
C CYS A 82 -8.25 5.00 -5.97
N PRO A 83 -9.30 5.83 -5.95
CA PRO A 83 -10.28 5.86 -4.86
C PRO A 83 -11.29 4.71 -4.88
N SER A 84 -11.24 3.81 -5.87
CA SER A 84 -12.14 2.66 -5.99
C SER A 84 -11.43 1.44 -6.57
N LEU A 85 -11.97 0.24 -6.34
CA LEU A 85 -11.41 -1.01 -6.88
C LEU A 85 -11.35 -1.01 -8.41
N GLU A 86 -12.32 -0.38 -9.07
CA GLU A 86 -12.36 -0.23 -10.53
C GLU A 86 -11.22 0.65 -11.01
N SER A 87 -11.02 1.81 -10.37
CA SER A 87 -9.93 2.73 -10.73
C SER A 87 -8.55 2.10 -10.49
N LEU A 88 -8.40 1.35 -9.39
CA LEU A 88 -7.16 0.64 -9.06
C LEU A 88 -6.85 -0.43 -10.11
N ARG A 89 -7.82 -1.30 -10.41
CA ARG A 89 -7.63 -2.39 -11.39
C ARG A 89 -7.42 -1.85 -12.80
N ALA A 90 -8.13 -0.79 -13.18
CA ALA A 90 -7.91 -0.13 -14.47
C ALA A 90 -6.48 0.44 -14.56
N TYR A 91 -6.01 1.10 -13.49
CA TYR A 91 -4.65 1.63 -13.43
C TYR A 91 -3.60 0.52 -13.52
N LEU A 92 -3.75 -0.57 -12.75
CA LEU A 92 -2.85 -1.74 -12.79
C LEU A 92 -2.83 -2.44 -14.15
N ALA A 93 -3.96 -2.50 -14.85
CA ALA A 93 -4.07 -3.12 -16.17
C ALA A 93 -3.23 -2.39 -17.23
N ILE A 94 -3.20 -1.05 -17.18
CA ILE A 94 -2.43 -0.22 -18.12
C ILE A 94 -1.05 0.18 -17.59
N PHE A 95 -0.71 -0.20 -16.35
CA PHE A 95 0.53 0.22 -15.72
C PHE A 95 1.73 -0.23 -16.54
N ASN A 96 2.50 0.76 -17.00
CA ASN A 96 3.75 0.60 -17.72
C ASN A 96 4.66 1.78 -17.37
N PRO A 97 5.74 1.58 -16.59
CA PRO A 97 6.63 2.66 -16.16
C PRO A 97 7.46 3.23 -17.32
N ALA A 98 7.58 2.51 -18.45
CA ALA A 98 8.44 2.83 -19.59
C ALA A 98 7.87 3.92 -20.54
N GLY A 99 6.86 4.68 -20.12
CA GLY A 99 6.28 5.79 -20.90
C GLY A 99 7.17 7.02 -21.05
N GLY A 100 8.36 7.04 -20.43
CA GLY A 100 9.40 8.04 -20.67
C GLY A 100 10.44 7.47 -21.64
N VAL A 101 10.60 8.12 -22.80
CA VAL A 101 11.55 7.77 -23.87
C VAL A 101 12.79 7.07 -23.33
N ALA A 102 13.02 5.82 -23.75
CA ALA A 102 14.27 5.11 -23.53
C ALA A 102 15.38 5.79 -24.35
N THR A 103 15.77 7.01 -23.97
CA THR A 103 16.99 7.64 -24.44
C THR A 103 18.15 7.09 -23.62
N GLY A 104 18.89 6.18 -24.23
CA GLY A 104 20.32 6.05 -24.00
C GLY A 104 20.76 5.33 -22.72
N ASN A 105 21.19 4.09 -22.91
CA ASN A 105 22.50 3.63 -22.44
C ASN A 105 22.83 3.78 -20.94
N GLY A 106 21.93 3.30 -20.08
CA GLY A 106 22.27 2.89 -18.73
C GLY A 106 21.31 1.80 -18.31
N ARG A 107 21.79 0.57 -18.05
CA ARG A 107 21.02 -0.43 -17.31
C ARG A 107 20.73 0.19 -15.95
N ARG A 108 19.58 0.86 -15.79
CA ARG A 108 19.06 1.16 -14.45
C ARG A 108 18.96 -0.21 -13.79
N SER A 109 19.64 -0.37 -12.67
CA SER A 109 19.55 -1.63 -11.95
C SER A 109 18.08 -1.84 -11.64
N HIS A 110 17.50 -2.97 -12.07
CA HIS A 110 16.12 -3.33 -11.76
C HIS A 110 15.84 -3.24 -10.23
N ASP A 111 16.91 -3.40 -9.46
CA ASP A 111 17.03 -3.23 -8.00
C ASP A 111 16.62 -1.85 -7.47
N GLN A 112 16.35 -0.87 -8.34
CA GLN A 112 16.00 0.51 -7.95
C GLN A 112 14.59 0.94 -8.37
N GLU A 113 13.76 0.09 -8.96
CA GLU A 113 12.40 0.49 -9.36
C GLU A 113 11.34 -0.18 -8.47
N LEU A 114 10.56 0.63 -7.76
CA LEU A 114 9.55 0.19 -6.79
C LEU A 114 8.14 0.59 -7.23
N LEU A 115 7.24 -0.40 -7.35
CA LEU A 115 5.81 -0.20 -7.39
C LEU A 115 5.28 -0.37 -5.95
N ALA A 116 4.91 0.74 -5.31
CA ALA A 116 4.31 0.75 -3.99
C ALA A 116 2.80 0.93 -4.10
N VAL A 117 2.02 0.13 -3.36
CA VAL A 117 0.56 0.27 -3.30
C VAL A 117 0.15 0.46 -1.84
N LEU A 118 -0.44 1.60 -1.53
CA LEU A 118 -0.85 1.99 -0.19
C LEU A 118 -2.36 1.76 0.01
N ASN A 119 -2.69 1.08 1.11
CA ASN A 119 -4.03 0.85 1.66
C ASN A 119 -4.98 0.09 0.71
N MET A 120 -4.44 -0.88 -0.01
CA MET A 120 -5.21 -1.69 -0.95
C MET A 120 -6.23 -2.56 -0.23
N MET A 121 -5.88 -3.13 0.93
CA MET A 121 -6.80 -3.95 1.70
C MET A 121 -7.93 -3.10 2.29
N ALA A 122 -7.60 -1.93 2.84
CA ALA A 122 -8.60 -1.00 3.37
C ALA A 122 -9.63 -0.59 2.30
N LEU A 123 -9.21 -0.42 1.04
CA LEU A 123 -10.09 -0.13 -0.09
C LEU A 123 -11.16 -1.21 -0.33
N HIS A 124 -10.87 -2.47 0.00
CA HIS A 124 -11.85 -3.55 -0.14
C HIS A 124 -12.93 -3.53 0.95
N VAL A 125 -12.63 -3.05 2.17
CA VAL A 125 -13.47 -3.22 3.37
C VAL A 125 -14.92 -2.77 3.18
N ALA A 126 -15.11 -1.62 2.52
CA ALA A 126 -16.43 -1.04 2.30
C ALA A 126 -17.19 -1.64 1.10
N THR A 127 -16.64 -2.67 0.45
CA THR A 127 -17.17 -3.25 -0.79
C THR A 127 -17.70 -4.67 -0.59
N SER A 128 -18.54 -5.13 -1.52
CA SER A 128 -18.97 -6.54 -1.61
C SER A 128 -17.85 -7.49 -2.04
N GLU A 129 -16.67 -6.95 -2.40
CA GLU A 129 -15.46 -7.68 -2.75
C GLU A 129 -14.47 -7.80 -1.59
N PHE A 130 -14.87 -7.47 -0.35
CA PHE A 130 -14.15 -7.85 0.86
C PHE A 130 -14.29 -9.36 1.12
N SER A 131 -13.70 -10.15 0.22
CA SER A 131 -13.75 -11.61 0.19
C SER A 131 -12.40 -12.16 -0.30
N ALA A 132 -12.12 -13.44 -0.04
CA ALA A 132 -10.90 -14.08 -0.53
C ALA A 132 -10.78 -14.03 -2.06
N GLN A 133 -11.89 -14.22 -2.78
CA GLN A 133 -11.96 -14.10 -4.24
C GLN A 133 -11.68 -12.66 -4.70
N GLY A 134 -12.35 -11.68 -4.09
CA GLY A 134 -12.20 -10.27 -4.46
C GLY A 134 -10.78 -9.76 -4.23
N LEU A 135 -10.23 -10.05 -3.05
CA LEU A 135 -8.85 -9.74 -2.67
C LEU A 135 -7.86 -10.43 -3.60
N SER A 136 -7.99 -11.75 -3.82
CA SER A 136 -7.09 -12.50 -4.70
C SER A 136 -7.05 -11.93 -6.11
N ARG A 137 -8.19 -11.47 -6.65
CA ARG A 137 -8.23 -10.84 -7.96
C ARG A 137 -7.41 -9.55 -8.01
N THR A 138 -7.57 -8.67 -7.03
CA THR A 138 -6.83 -7.39 -7.00
C THR A 138 -5.34 -7.63 -6.74
N LEU A 139 -4.99 -8.51 -5.80
CA LEU A 139 -3.61 -8.93 -5.51
C LEU A 139 -2.94 -9.50 -6.77
N ALA A 140 -3.63 -10.38 -7.51
CA ALA A 140 -3.13 -10.93 -8.77
C ALA A 140 -2.83 -9.84 -9.80
N SER A 141 -3.74 -8.87 -9.97
CA SER A 141 -3.52 -7.74 -10.89
C SER A 141 -2.33 -6.87 -10.47
N ALA A 142 -2.10 -6.66 -9.18
CA ALA A 142 -0.94 -5.92 -8.69
C ALA A 142 0.36 -6.68 -8.97
N VAL A 143 0.39 -7.99 -8.67
CA VAL A 143 1.52 -8.87 -8.96
C VAL A 143 1.83 -8.93 -10.45
N GLU A 144 0.80 -9.05 -11.30
CA GLU A 144 0.96 -9.04 -12.75
C GLU A 144 1.53 -7.71 -13.25
N ALA A 145 1.03 -6.58 -12.74
CA ALA A 145 1.51 -5.25 -13.10
C ALA A 145 2.99 -5.05 -12.72
N GLY A 146 3.38 -5.41 -11.49
CA GLY A 146 4.76 -5.34 -11.03
C GLY A 146 5.68 -6.25 -11.85
N SER A 147 5.26 -7.50 -12.08
CA SER A 147 6.03 -8.46 -12.88
C SER A 147 6.19 -8.03 -14.34
N ARG A 148 5.14 -7.48 -14.96
CA ARG A 148 5.17 -6.98 -16.35
C ARG A 148 6.08 -5.77 -16.48
N ALA A 149 6.12 -4.92 -15.45
CA ALA A 149 7.02 -3.78 -15.36
C ALA A 149 8.46 -4.16 -14.92
N GLY A 150 8.67 -5.40 -14.45
CA GLY A 150 9.89 -5.86 -13.81
C GLY A 150 10.23 -5.11 -12.51
N MET A 151 9.29 -4.41 -11.89
CA MET A 151 9.54 -3.63 -10.67
C MET A 151 9.37 -4.50 -9.42
N HIS A 152 10.11 -4.17 -8.36
CA HIS A 152 9.78 -4.67 -7.03
C HIS A 152 8.39 -4.17 -6.65
N LEU A 153 7.55 -5.06 -6.12
CA LEU A 153 6.20 -4.73 -5.70
C LEU A 153 6.12 -4.79 -4.18
N ARG A 154 5.69 -3.69 -3.57
CA ARG A 154 5.46 -3.64 -2.13
C ARG A 154 4.08 -3.09 -1.80
N LEU A 155 3.36 -3.81 -0.95
CA LEU A 155 2.10 -3.35 -0.39
C LEU A 155 2.33 -2.75 0.99
N TYR A 156 1.61 -1.67 1.27
CA TYR A 156 1.65 -0.98 2.54
C TYR A 156 0.23 -0.81 3.07
N GLU A 157 -0.01 -1.22 4.30
CA GLU A 157 -1.25 -0.93 5.02
C GLU A 157 -0.92 -0.08 6.23
N CYS A 158 -1.25 1.21 6.19
CA CYS A 158 -0.99 2.13 7.29
C CYS A 158 -2.20 2.26 8.20
N SER A 159 -1.96 2.52 9.48
CA SER A 159 -3.04 2.82 10.42
C SER A 159 -3.75 4.14 10.06
N ASN A 160 -5.03 4.23 10.41
CA ASN A 160 -5.82 5.43 10.20
C ASN A 160 -5.44 6.50 11.26
N ALA A 161 -4.89 7.62 10.81
CA ALA A 161 -4.44 8.70 11.68
C ALA A 161 -5.59 9.55 12.26
N LEU A 162 -6.80 9.43 11.70
CA LEU A 162 -8.01 10.05 12.24
C LEU A 162 -8.71 9.17 13.28
N ASP A 163 -8.49 7.86 13.21
CA ASP A 163 -9.09 6.87 14.12
C ASP A 163 -8.18 5.63 14.27
N HIS A 164 -7.28 5.69 15.25
CA HIS A 164 -6.35 4.59 15.58
C HIS A 164 -7.06 3.33 16.11
N SER A 165 -8.34 3.45 16.49
CA SER A 165 -9.13 2.31 17.00
C SER A 165 -9.77 1.49 15.88
N SER A 166 -9.84 2.03 14.66
CA SER A 166 -10.44 1.36 13.50
C SER A 166 -9.78 0.01 13.22
N ALA A 167 -10.60 -1.04 13.12
CA ALA A 167 -10.18 -2.38 12.71
C ALA A 167 -10.14 -2.55 11.18
N ASP A 168 -10.56 -1.52 10.44
CA ASP A 168 -10.69 -1.54 8.99
C ASP A 168 -9.40 -1.07 8.26
N TRP A 169 -8.32 -0.81 9.01
CA TRP A 169 -7.07 -0.20 8.54
C TRP A 169 -5.84 -0.81 9.22
N GLY A 170 -4.67 -0.63 8.61
CA GLY A 170 -3.38 -1.00 9.17
C GLY A 170 -3.22 -2.50 9.42
N GLU A 171 -2.33 -2.85 10.35
CA GLU A 171 -1.93 -4.24 10.59
C GLU A 171 -3.09 -5.13 11.07
N LYS A 172 -4.01 -4.58 11.88
CA LYS A 172 -5.18 -5.29 12.42
C LYS A 172 -6.04 -5.92 11.32
N LEU A 173 -6.02 -5.34 10.13
CA LEU A 173 -6.78 -5.80 8.99
C LEU A 173 -6.32 -7.20 8.51
N TRP A 174 -5.06 -7.57 8.72
CA TRP A 174 -4.52 -8.87 8.30
C TRP A 174 -5.13 -10.05 9.06
N GLU A 175 -5.61 -9.82 10.29
CA GLU A 175 -6.27 -10.81 11.13
C GLU A 175 -7.78 -10.94 10.83
N ALA A 176 -8.35 -10.02 10.05
CA ALA A 176 -9.77 -10.04 9.73
C ALA A 176 -10.14 -11.29 8.90
N ASN A 177 -11.24 -11.94 9.30
CA ASN A 177 -11.81 -13.06 8.55
C ASN A 177 -12.72 -12.57 7.43
N VAL A 178 -12.52 -13.13 6.24
CA VAL A 178 -13.36 -12.87 5.07
C VAL A 178 -14.04 -14.12 4.52
N PRO A 179 -15.24 -13.98 3.92
CA PRO A 179 -15.84 -15.06 3.16
C PRO A 179 -14.99 -15.42 1.94
N LEU A 180 -15.14 -16.64 1.44
CA LEU A 180 -14.39 -17.08 0.25
C LEU A 180 -14.84 -16.38 -1.04
N LEU A 181 -16.14 -16.09 -1.17
CA LEU A 181 -16.75 -15.58 -2.39
C LEU A 181 -17.31 -14.16 -2.20
N ASN A 182 -17.35 -13.38 -3.28
CA ASN A 182 -17.96 -12.05 -3.32
C ASN A 182 -19.46 -12.09 -3.01
N GLY A 183 -20.01 -11.02 -2.43
CA GLY A 183 -21.45 -10.87 -2.22
C GLY A 183 -22.04 -11.72 -1.09
N SER A 184 -21.21 -12.52 -0.41
CA SER A 184 -21.60 -13.13 0.86
C SER A 184 -21.78 -12.02 1.90
N VAL A 185 -23.03 -11.70 2.23
CA VAL A 185 -23.41 -10.61 3.14
C VAL A 185 -22.64 -10.73 4.46
N ARG A 186 -22.02 -9.62 4.91
CA ARG A 186 -21.61 -9.46 6.32
C ARG A 186 -22.87 -9.56 7.16
N ILE A 187 -23.20 -10.74 7.70
CA ILE A 187 -24.19 -10.87 8.77
C ILE A 187 -23.55 -10.26 10.01
N ARG A 188 -23.64 -8.94 10.12
CA ARG A 188 -23.28 -8.17 11.30
C ARG A 188 -24.34 -8.45 12.36
N GLY A 189 -24.22 -9.60 13.03
CA GLY A 189 -25.22 -10.01 14.02
C GLY A 189 -24.91 -11.27 14.81
N ASP A 190 -23.95 -12.10 14.40
CA ASP A 190 -23.67 -13.30 15.19
C ASP A 190 -22.22 -13.77 15.01
N GLU A 191 -21.39 -13.53 16.03
CA GLU A 191 -20.03 -14.08 16.12
C GLU A 191 -20.02 -15.63 16.11
N SER A 192 -21.18 -16.27 16.23
CA SER A 192 -21.28 -17.71 16.51
C SER A 192 -21.39 -18.62 15.27
N THR A 193 -21.77 -18.14 14.09
CA THR A 193 -22.12 -19.05 12.96
C THR A 193 -21.13 -19.05 11.79
N TRP A 194 -20.43 -17.94 11.51
CA TRP A 194 -19.47 -17.85 10.39
C TRP A 194 -18.00 -17.90 10.80
N GLY A 195 -17.70 -17.78 12.11
CA GLY A 195 -16.35 -17.82 12.68
C GLY A 195 -15.53 -19.08 12.39
N LYS A 196 -16.10 -20.11 11.74
CA LYS A 196 -15.41 -21.35 11.35
C LYS A 196 -15.18 -21.55 9.85
N ARG A 197 -15.72 -20.72 8.96
CA ARG A 197 -15.61 -20.91 7.49
C ARG A 197 -14.95 -19.76 6.72
N GLY A 198 -14.60 -18.67 7.39
CA GLY A 198 -13.80 -17.60 6.79
C GLY A 198 -12.33 -17.96 6.67
N ILE A 199 -11.61 -17.20 5.85
CA ILE A 199 -10.16 -17.22 5.77
C ILE A 199 -9.64 -15.84 6.16
N THR A 200 -8.51 -15.77 6.87
CA THR A 200 -7.89 -14.50 7.23
C THR A 200 -7.33 -13.79 6.00
N LEU A 201 -7.36 -12.45 5.98
CA LEU A 201 -6.72 -11.63 4.94
C LEU A 201 -5.25 -12.01 4.73
N LYS A 202 -4.50 -12.18 5.82
CA LYS A 202 -3.10 -12.61 5.78
C LYS A 202 -2.88 -13.83 4.91
N ARG A 203 -3.63 -14.91 5.17
CA ARG A 203 -3.55 -16.17 4.42
C ARG A 203 -3.93 -16.04 2.94
N VAL A 204 -4.81 -15.11 2.59
CA VAL A 204 -5.11 -14.81 1.17
C VAL A 204 -3.92 -14.11 0.52
N ALA A 205 -3.32 -13.14 1.21
CA ALA A 205 -2.20 -12.35 0.73
C ALA A 205 -0.88 -13.14 0.62
N GLU A 206 -0.62 -14.05 1.55
CA GLU A 206 0.55 -14.97 1.56
C GLU A 206 0.64 -15.85 0.31
N ARG A 207 -0.45 -16.01 -0.45
CA ARG A 207 -0.42 -16.71 -1.75
C ARG A 207 0.27 -15.92 -2.84
N TRP A 208 0.42 -14.62 -2.66
CA TRP A 208 0.88 -13.66 -3.67
C TRP A 208 2.13 -12.89 -3.24
N PHE A 209 2.32 -12.71 -1.92
CA PHE A 209 3.34 -11.87 -1.30
C PHE A 209 4.00 -12.56 -0.12
N GLU A 210 5.23 -12.16 0.16
CA GLU A 210 5.93 -12.44 1.41
C GLU A 210 5.70 -11.27 2.38
N PHE A 211 5.40 -11.55 3.64
CA PHE A 211 5.39 -10.50 4.67
C PHE A 211 6.83 -10.23 5.07
N ASP A 212 7.25 -8.96 5.07
CA ASP A 212 8.57 -8.60 5.58
C ASP A 212 8.65 -9.09 7.03
N GLN A 213 9.71 -9.83 7.36
CA GLN A 213 9.96 -10.26 8.72
C GLN A 213 10.45 -9.03 9.49
N ASP A 214 9.60 -8.49 10.36
CA ASP A 214 10.03 -7.54 11.39
C ASP A 214 11.19 -8.18 12.17
N TYR A 215 12.36 -7.53 12.17
CA TYR A 215 13.55 -7.96 12.90
C TYR A 215 13.65 -7.25 14.24
#